data_AF-K0RD27-F1
#
_entry.id   AF-K0RD27-F1
#
_cell.length_a   1.000
_cell.length_b   1.000
_cell.length_c   1.000
_cell.angle_alpha   90.00
_cell.angle_beta   90.00
_cell.angle_gamma   90.00
#
_symmetry.space_group_name_H-M   'P 1'
#
loop_
_entity.id
_entity.type
_entity.pdbx_description
1 polymer ?
#
loop_
_entity_poly.entity_id
_entity_poly.type
_entity_poly.pdbx_seq_one_letter_code
_entity_poly.pdbx_strand_id
1 'polypeptide(L)'
;MCLRKRVSWLAFLYVGLICQLAVSQHVASRATRAALILLASTSSPAVLAETDSNGAAEESTNEGAAASGSPSDTEEIPETCQDTEDEHPVERYNASGDRVITPSELAKHVGEGGASETNQIWLSILGKVYDVSTGEDFYGYGKGGYAYYAGRDASPCFSTGQNNDEGAAEALEEWEDKKLMGVWEWSTFYEDHETYKYLGVLAGSKYFDDEGNELPVRQDIVKRASEAKAIADKEREEKKKKRQAERLARKNKQ
;
A
#
# COMPACT_ATOMS: atom_id res chain seq x y z
N MET A 1 59.08 5.89 -7.12
CA MET A 1 57.70 6.36 -7.46
C MET A 1 57.37 5.74 -8.83
N CYS A 2 56.32 5.00 -9.13
CA CYS A 2 54.97 4.94 -8.61
C CYS A 2 54.31 3.62 -9.13
N LEU A 3 54.31 2.53 -8.33
CA LEU A 3 53.72 1.23 -8.75
C LEU A 3 52.41 0.88 -8.03
N ARG A 4 51.77 1.86 -7.37
CA ARG A 4 50.63 1.62 -6.48
C ARG A 4 49.25 1.99 -7.06
N LYS A 5 49.16 2.38 -8.34
CA LYS A 5 47.91 2.88 -8.95
C LYS A 5 47.25 1.97 -10.00
N ARG A 6 47.85 0.84 -10.39
CA ARG A 6 47.29 -0.04 -11.44
C ARG A 6 46.32 -1.12 -10.95
N VAL A 7 46.29 -1.41 -9.64
CA VAL A 7 45.44 -2.48 -9.09
C VAL A 7 43.96 -2.06 -8.97
N SER A 8 43.69 -0.76 -8.82
CA SER A 8 42.31 -0.25 -8.68
C SER A 8 41.50 -0.33 -9.97
N TRP A 9 42.13 -0.15 -11.14
CA TRP A 9 41.41 -0.11 -12.41
C TRP A 9 40.94 -1.50 -12.88
N LEU A 10 41.71 -2.54 -12.58
CA LEU A 10 41.33 -3.93 -12.88
C LEU A 10 40.18 -4.42 -11.99
N ALA A 11 40.09 -3.96 -10.74
CA ALA A 11 38.96 -4.26 -9.87
C ALA A 11 37.64 -3.66 -10.38
N PHE A 12 37.66 -2.42 -10.89
CA PHE A 12 36.45 -1.79 -11.47
C PHE A 12 36.01 -2.43 -12.79
N LEU A 13 36.95 -2.92 -13.60
CA LEU A 13 36.62 -3.69 -14.81
C LEU A 13 36.05 -5.08 -14.49
N TYR A 14 36.53 -5.71 -13.40
CA TYR A 14 36.04 -7.03 -12.97
C TYR A 14 34.63 -6.97 -12.37
N VAL A 15 34.32 -5.95 -11.56
CA VAL A 15 32.97 -5.72 -11.01
C VAL A 15 31.97 -5.36 -12.13
N GLY A 16 32.41 -4.59 -13.13
CA GLY A 16 31.59 -4.30 -14.31
C GLY A 16 31.24 -5.54 -15.15
N LEU A 17 32.18 -6.46 -15.32
CA LEU A 17 31.96 -7.70 -16.08
C LEU A 17 31.03 -8.69 -15.35
N ILE A 18 31.12 -8.76 -14.01
CA ILE A 18 30.22 -9.59 -13.19
C ILE A 18 28.77 -9.07 -13.26
N CYS A 19 28.58 -7.75 -13.26
CA CYS A 19 27.25 -7.16 -13.38
C CYS A 19 26.60 -7.40 -14.76
N GLN A 20 27.42 -7.56 -15.81
CA GLN A 20 26.94 -7.81 -17.17
C GLN A 20 26.58 -9.28 -17.42
N LEU A 21 27.23 -10.23 -16.74
CA LEU A 21 26.89 -11.65 -16.80
C LEU A 21 25.63 -12.00 -15.99
N ALA A 22 25.35 -11.30 -14.89
CA ALA A 22 24.14 -11.50 -14.09
C ALA A 22 22.85 -11.09 -14.84
N VAL A 23 22.91 -10.06 -15.68
CA VAL A 23 21.78 -9.64 -16.53
C VAL A 23 21.48 -10.69 -17.62
N SER A 24 22.49 -11.43 -18.08
CA SER A 24 22.30 -12.50 -19.08
C SER A 24 21.66 -13.77 -18.51
N GLN A 25 21.81 -14.06 -17.22
CA GLN A 25 21.17 -15.23 -16.60
C GLN A 25 19.72 -14.98 -16.20
N HIS A 26 19.29 -13.73 -16.01
CA HIS A 26 17.91 -13.42 -15.64
C HIS A 26 16.92 -13.39 -16.82
N VAL A 27 17.40 -13.23 -18.06
CA VAL A 27 16.54 -13.26 -19.27
C VAL A 27 16.18 -14.69 -19.70
N ALA A 28 16.93 -15.71 -19.25
CA ALA A 28 16.69 -17.10 -19.59
C ALA A 28 15.71 -17.84 -18.65
N SER A 29 15.18 -17.21 -17.59
CA SER A 29 14.41 -17.88 -16.54
C SER A 29 12.94 -17.43 -16.42
N ARG A 30 12.33 -16.91 -17.50
CA ARG A 30 10.87 -16.68 -17.56
C ARG A 30 10.13 -17.61 -18.54
N ALA A 31 10.84 -18.43 -19.31
CA ALA A 31 10.25 -19.32 -20.31
C ALA A 31 10.04 -20.79 -19.84
N THR A 32 10.43 -21.15 -18.60
CA THR A 32 10.44 -22.57 -18.13
C THR A 32 9.55 -22.88 -16.93
N ARG A 33 8.70 -21.96 -16.46
CA ARG A 33 7.78 -22.23 -15.32
C ARG A 33 6.31 -22.35 -15.70
N ALA A 34 5.99 -22.64 -16.97
CA ALA A 34 4.61 -22.86 -17.43
C ALA A 34 4.29 -24.32 -17.80
N ALA A 35 5.13 -25.29 -17.43
CA ALA A 35 4.93 -26.68 -17.83
C ALA A 35 5.40 -27.68 -16.77
N LEU A 36 4.83 -27.69 -15.55
CA LEU A 36 4.92 -28.87 -14.68
C LEU A 36 3.99 -28.91 -13.45
N ILE A 37 2.69 -28.62 -13.53
CA ILE A 37 1.74 -29.13 -12.51
C ILE A 37 0.42 -29.52 -13.20
N LEU A 38 0.43 -30.71 -13.79
CA LEU A 38 -0.77 -31.46 -14.18
C LEU A 38 -0.56 -32.88 -13.65
N LEU A 39 -0.91 -33.15 -12.39
CA LEU A 39 -1.10 -34.52 -11.90
C LEU A 39 -2.07 -34.57 -10.70
N ALA A 40 -3.03 -35.49 -10.83
CA ALA A 40 -3.78 -36.23 -9.81
C ALA A 40 -4.79 -35.44 -8.93
N SER A 41 -6.10 -35.58 -9.13
CA SER A 41 -6.98 -36.77 -8.92
C SER A 41 -7.31 -37.05 -7.45
N THR A 42 -8.59 -36.84 -7.13
CA THR A 42 -9.48 -37.69 -6.32
C THR A 42 -8.97 -38.25 -4.97
N SER A 43 -9.61 -37.87 -3.87
CA SER A 43 -10.54 -38.72 -3.10
C SER A 43 -10.69 -38.22 -1.64
N SER A 44 -11.94 -38.00 -1.24
CA SER A 44 -12.42 -38.14 0.15
C SER A 44 -12.38 -39.63 0.54
N PRO A 45 -12.23 -40.01 1.84
CA PRO A 45 -13.39 -40.01 2.74
C PRO A 45 -13.10 -39.77 4.25
N ALA A 46 -14.20 -39.66 4.98
CA ALA A 46 -14.42 -39.49 6.41
C ALA A 46 -13.93 -40.65 7.32
N VAL A 47 -14.01 -40.44 8.64
CA VAL A 47 -14.33 -41.36 9.79
C VAL A 47 -13.74 -40.71 11.07
N LEU A 48 -14.55 -40.08 11.95
CA LEU A 48 -15.30 -40.58 13.13
C LEU A 48 -14.50 -40.75 14.44
N ALA A 49 -15.10 -40.22 15.52
CA ALA A 49 -15.15 -40.76 16.91
C ALA A 49 -13.83 -40.76 17.72
N GLU A 50 -13.79 -40.54 19.04
CA GLU A 50 -14.76 -40.32 20.11
C GLU A 50 -14.01 -39.80 21.36
N THR A 51 -14.79 -39.21 22.28
CA THR A 51 -14.77 -39.16 23.77
C THR A 51 -13.47 -39.43 24.56
N ASP A 52 -13.19 -38.88 25.74
CA ASP A 52 -13.92 -38.80 27.02
C ASP A 52 -12.97 -38.04 27.98
N SER A 53 -13.35 -37.06 28.81
CA SER A 53 -14.05 -37.15 30.11
C SER A 53 -13.23 -36.49 31.26
N ASN A 54 -13.94 -35.66 32.04
CA ASN A 54 -13.95 -35.50 33.50
C ASN A 54 -12.80 -34.89 34.33
N GLY A 55 -13.25 -34.02 35.27
CA GLY A 55 -12.60 -33.67 36.54
C GLY A 55 -13.01 -32.26 37.01
N ALA A 56 -14.21 -32.05 37.56
CA ALA A 56 -14.55 -32.05 39.01
C ALA A 56 -14.04 -30.79 39.77
N ALA A 57 -14.94 -29.87 40.15
CA ALA A 57 -15.58 -29.71 41.50
C ALA A 57 -14.75 -28.71 42.36
N GLU A 58 -15.24 -27.82 43.25
CA GLU A 58 -16.39 -27.68 44.16
C GLU A 58 -16.60 -26.15 44.43
N GLU A 59 -17.83 -25.61 44.49
CA GLU A 59 -18.74 -25.45 45.64
C GLU A 59 -18.22 -24.64 46.85
N SER A 60 -18.90 -23.53 47.17
CA SER A 60 -19.27 -23.24 48.57
C SER A 60 -20.47 -22.26 48.64
N THR A 61 -21.42 -22.67 49.45
CA THR A 61 -22.71 -22.10 49.83
C THR A 61 -22.61 -20.88 50.75
N ASN A 62 -23.68 -20.07 50.85
CA ASN A 62 -24.41 -19.86 52.11
C ASN A 62 -25.73 -19.09 51.90
N GLU A 63 -26.76 -19.48 52.66
CA GLU A 63 -28.14 -18.98 52.68
C GLU A 63 -28.40 -17.98 53.82
N GLY A 64 -29.56 -17.31 53.74
CA GLY A 64 -30.26 -16.65 54.86
C GLY A 64 -31.12 -15.46 54.38
N ALA A 65 -32.41 -15.65 54.03
CA ALA A 65 -33.61 -15.48 54.87
C ALA A 65 -33.86 -14.03 55.35
N ALA A 66 -35.03 -13.38 55.33
CA ALA A 66 -36.40 -13.67 54.90
C ALA A 66 -37.24 -12.35 54.94
N ALA A 67 -38.48 -12.42 54.42
CA ALA A 67 -39.69 -11.64 54.83
C ALA A 67 -40.21 -10.47 53.95
N SER A 68 -41.22 -10.84 53.14
CA SER A 68 -42.60 -10.29 53.05
C SER A 68 -42.87 -8.83 52.61
N GLY A 69 -43.60 -8.70 51.49
CA GLY A 69 -44.47 -7.56 51.18
C GLY A 69 -44.86 -7.45 49.70
N SER A 70 -46.01 -8.03 49.31
CA SER A 70 -46.79 -7.66 48.10
C SER A 70 -48.11 -7.03 48.56
N PRO A 71 -48.94 -6.31 47.75
CA PRO A 71 -49.00 -6.30 46.27
C PRO A 71 -49.31 -4.93 45.59
N SER A 72 -49.46 -4.99 44.24
CA SER A 72 -50.10 -4.03 43.30
C SER A 72 -49.23 -2.82 42.90
N ASP A 73 -49.05 -2.42 41.64
CA ASP A 73 -49.85 -2.58 40.43
C ASP A 73 -48.96 -2.38 39.16
N THR A 74 -49.36 -3.06 38.08
CA THR A 74 -49.37 -2.58 36.69
C THR A 74 -48.06 -2.46 35.86
N GLU A 75 -47.93 -3.48 35.01
CA GLU A 75 -47.68 -3.47 33.55
C GLU A 75 -46.28 -3.35 32.91
N GLU A 76 -46.12 -4.28 31.96
CA GLU A 76 -45.25 -4.39 30.78
C GLU A 76 -43.78 -4.86 30.90
N ILE A 77 -43.59 -6.11 30.48
CA ILE A 77 -42.36 -6.79 29.98
C ILE A 77 -42.55 -6.80 28.44
N PRO A 78 -41.54 -6.56 27.57
CA PRO A 78 -40.33 -7.38 27.60
C PRO A 78 -38.98 -6.74 27.32
N GLU A 79 -37.99 -7.33 28.01
CA GLU A 79 -36.64 -7.66 27.56
C GLU A 79 -36.34 -7.29 26.11
N THR A 80 -35.65 -6.17 25.92
CA THR A 80 -34.72 -6.04 24.81
C THR A 80 -33.39 -6.59 25.29
N CYS A 81 -32.99 -7.69 24.66
CA CYS A 81 -31.67 -8.28 24.74
C CYS A 81 -30.61 -7.19 24.54
N GLN A 82 -29.71 -7.05 25.51
CA GLN A 82 -28.45 -6.37 25.26
C GLN A 82 -27.63 -7.29 24.36
N ASP A 83 -27.85 -7.16 23.06
CA ASP A 83 -26.91 -7.63 22.06
C ASP A 83 -25.62 -6.83 22.28
N THR A 84 -24.59 -7.51 22.78
CA THR A 84 -23.23 -7.02 22.67
C THR A 84 -22.89 -7.04 21.19
N GLU A 85 -23.18 -5.93 20.52
CA GLU A 85 -22.69 -5.66 19.17
C GLU A 85 -21.17 -5.65 19.27
N ASP A 86 -20.57 -6.74 18.80
CA ASP A 86 -19.17 -6.84 18.43
C ASP A 86 -18.90 -5.67 17.48
N GLU A 87 -18.25 -4.62 17.98
CA GLU A 87 -17.91 -3.40 17.25
C GLU A 87 -16.87 -3.71 16.15
N HIS A 88 -17.29 -4.45 15.13
CA HIS A 88 -16.57 -4.55 13.88
C HIS A 88 -16.76 -3.21 13.15
N PRO A 89 -15.66 -2.49 12.82
CA PRO A 89 -15.75 -1.23 12.10
C PRO A 89 -16.55 -1.44 10.82
N VAL A 90 -17.66 -0.70 10.66
CA VAL A 90 -18.52 -0.81 9.48
C VAL A 90 -17.72 -0.34 8.27
N GLU A 91 -17.14 -1.28 7.52
CA GLU A 91 -16.43 -0.98 6.28
C GLU A 91 -17.43 -0.39 5.27
N ARG A 92 -17.18 0.85 4.87
CA ARG A 92 -17.99 1.55 3.87
C ARG A 92 -17.41 1.31 2.49
N TYR A 93 -18.28 1.18 1.50
CA TYR A 93 -17.90 0.98 0.10
C TYR A 93 -18.60 2.01 -0.78
N ASN A 94 -17.91 2.50 -1.81
CA ASN A 94 -18.49 3.44 -2.77
C ASN A 94 -19.30 2.69 -3.84
N ALA A 95 -19.94 3.43 -4.75
CA ALA A 95 -20.69 2.85 -5.88
C ALA A 95 -19.83 2.01 -6.85
N SER A 96 -18.50 2.20 -6.83
CA SER A 96 -17.53 1.46 -7.66
C SER A 96 -17.06 0.17 -7.01
N GLY A 97 -17.42 -0.09 -5.74
CA GLY A 97 -16.96 -1.26 -4.97
C GLY A 97 -15.62 -1.06 -4.26
N ASP A 98 -15.07 0.15 -4.25
CA ASP A 98 -13.88 0.49 -3.47
C ASP A 98 -14.24 0.77 -2.02
N ARG A 99 -13.39 0.34 -1.08
CA ARG A 99 -13.52 0.70 0.33
C ARG A 99 -13.30 2.19 0.53
N VAL A 100 -14.18 2.83 1.28
CA VAL A 100 -14.11 4.25 1.63
C VAL A 100 -13.45 4.39 2.98
N ILE A 101 -12.25 4.93 2.98
CA ILE A 101 -11.41 5.14 4.17
C ILE A 101 -11.51 6.60 4.57
N THR A 102 -11.70 6.87 5.86
CA THR A 102 -11.74 8.25 6.36
C THR A 102 -10.33 8.77 6.69
N PRO A 103 -10.07 10.09 6.63
CA PRO A 103 -8.78 10.65 7.04
C PRO A 103 -8.41 10.30 8.49
N SER A 104 -9.40 10.25 9.38
CA SER A 104 -9.23 9.85 10.78
C SER A 104 -8.86 8.38 10.96
N GLU A 105 -9.31 7.52 10.07
CA GLU A 105 -8.93 6.10 10.03
C GLU A 105 -7.52 5.95 9.48
N LEU A 106 -7.21 6.61 8.35
CA LEU A 106 -5.87 6.63 7.76
C LEU A 106 -4.81 7.08 8.79
N ALA A 107 -5.09 8.12 9.56
CA ALA A 107 -4.17 8.66 10.56
C ALA A 107 -3.85 7.71 11.72
N LYS A 108 -4.64 6.65 11.95
CA LYS A 108 -4.34 5.62 12.97
C LYS A 108 -3.28 4.64 12.48
N HIS A 109 -3.17 4.45 11.17
CA HIS A 109 -2.29 3.46 10.54
C HIS A 109 -0.93 4.07 10.15
N VAL A 110 -0.17 4.49 11.18
CA VAL A 110 1.17 5.08 11.04
C VAL A 110 2.31 4.09 11.31
N GLY A 111 1.99 2.85 11.70
CA GLY A 111 2.99 1.84 12.11
C GLY A 111 3.77 2.21 13.37
N GLU A 112 3.10 2.83 14.35
CA GLU A 112 3.72 3.15 15.64
C GLU A 112 4.20 1.86 16.32
N GLY A 113 5.50 1.79 16.67
CA GLY A 113 6.09 0.59 17.28
C GLY A 113 6.55 -0.50 16.28
N GLY A 114 6.44 -0.26 14.97
CA GLY A 114 6.86 -1.18 13.91
C GLY A 114 5.68 -1.77 13.14
N ALA A 115 5.95 -2.27 11.93
CA ALA A 115 4.90 -2.82 11.08
C ALA A 115 4.49 -4.21 11.58
N SER A 116 3.23 -4.33 12.00
CA SER A 116 2.63 -5.60 12.44
C SER A 116 1.21 -5.73 11.89
N GLU A 117 0.58 -6.90 12.09
CA GLU A 117 -0.83 -7.09 11.70
C GLU A 117 -1.78 -6.11 12.41
N THR A 118 -1.40 -5.63 13.59
CA THR A 118 -2.16 -4.63 14.36
C THR A 118 -1.77 -3.19 13.99
N ASN A 119 -0.53 -2.97 13.59
CA ASN A 119 0.05 -1.66 13.32
C ASN A 119 0.53 -1.58 11.88
N GLN A 120 -0.43 -1.61 10.95
CA GLN A 120 -0.15 -1.42 9.53
C GLN A 120 0.24 0.04 9.24
N ILE A 121 0.99 0.22 8.16
CA ILE A 121 1.37 1.53 7.64
C ILE A 121 0.59 1.77 6.36
N TRP A 122 -0.32 2.74 6.40
CA TRP A 122 -1.08 3.15 5.23
C TRP A 122 -0.59 4.49 4.73
N LEU A 123 -0.69 4.72 3.42
CA LEU A 123 -0.46 6.03 2.83
C LEU A 123 -1.51 6.32 1.76
N SER A 124 -1.71 7.61 1.46
CA SER A 124 -2.56 8.02 0.35
C SER A 124 -1.81 8.83 -0.71
N ILE A 125 -2.11 8.53 -1.97
CA ILE A 125 -1.63 9.25 -3.15
C ILE A 125 -2.76 9.42 -4.16
N LEU A 126 -3.00 10.67 -4.59
CA LEU A 126 -4.14 11.09 -5.42
C LEU A 126 -5.48 10.54 -4.91
N GLY A 127 -5.62 10.46 -3.58
CA GLY A 127 -6.80 9.94 -2.88
C GLY A 127 -6.98 8.42 -2.93
N LYS A 128 -6.10 7.65 -3.60
CA LYS A 128 -6.03 6.20 -3.45
C LYS A 128 -5.23 5.85 -2.20
N VAL A 129 -5.61 4.81 -1.47
CA VAL A 129 -4.96 4.36 -0.23
C VAL A 129 -4.30 3.01 -0.44
N TYR A 130 -3.06 2.89 0.05
CA TYR A 130 -2.25 1.67 -0.08
C TYR A 130 -1.69 1.23 1.27
N ASP A 131 -1.66 -0.09 1.49
CA ASP A 131 -0.91 -0.72 2.56
C ASP A 131 0.57 -0.85 2.15
N VAL A 132 1.42 -0.10 2.86
CA VAL A 132 2.88 -0.08 2.67
C VAL A 132 3.63 -0.67 3.86
N SER A 133 2.98 -1.51 4.66
CA SER A 133 3.58 -2.19 5.82
C SER A 133 4.84 -2.99 5.45
N THR A 134 4.91 -3.51 4.21
CA THR A 134 6.11 -4.20 3.71
C THR A 134 7.33 -3.28 3.54
N GLY A 135 7.13 -1.97 3.52
CA GLY A 135 8.16 -0.93 3.39
C GLY A 135 8.47 -0.22 4.72
N GLU A 136 8.41 -0.91 5.86
CA GLU A 136 8.67 -0.31 7.19
C GLU A 136 10.00 0.47 7.25
N ASP A 137 11.05 0.00 6.57
CA ASP A 137 12.35 0.69 6.56
C ASP A 137 12.29 2.12 5.98
N PHE A 138 11.29 2.40 5.15
CA PHE A 138 11.08 3.69 4.49
C PHE A 138 10.02 4.55 5.17
N TYR A 139 8.88 3.93 5.55
CA TYR A 139 7.68 4.62 6.03
C TYR A 139 7.46 4.47 7.55
N GLY A 140 8.21 3.61 8.23
CA GLY A 140 8.02 3.32 9.64
C GLY A 140 8.19 4.54 10.53
N TYR A 141 7.42 4.61 11.62
CA TYR A 141 7.47 5.74 12.54
C TYR A 141 8.88 5.93 13.14
N GLY A 142 9.48 7.11 12.93
CA GLY A 142 10.84 7.41 13.39
C GLY A 142 11.96 6.67 12.63
N LYS A 143 11.62 5.94 11.56
CA LYS A 143 12.55 5.22 10.68
C LYS A 143 12.37 5.70 9.24
N GLY A 144 13.44 5.72 8.46
CA GLY A 144 13.37 6.06 7.04
C GLY A 144 13.10 7.54 6.73
N GLY A 145 13.30 7.91 5.47
CA GLY A 145 13.10 9.28 4.97
C GLY A 145 11.65 9.60 4.58
N TYR A 146 10.76 8.59 4.56
CA TYR A 146 9.39 8.70 4.08
C TYR A 146 8.34 8.50 5.19
N ALA A 147 8.75 8.53 6.46
CA ALA A 147 7.82 8.46 7.60
C ALA A 147 6.73 9.55 7.58
N TYR A 148 7.01 10.70 6.96
CA TYR A 148 6.02 11.77 6.81
C TYR A 148 4.79 11.34 6.01
N TYR A 149 4.91 10.37 5.10
CA TYR A 149 3.80 9.94 4.24
C TYR A 149 2.84 8.96 4.95
N ALA A 150 3.26 8.36 6.06
CA ALA A 150 2.45 7.42 6.81
C ALA A 150 1.22 8.12 7.42
N GLY A 151 0.07 7.49 7.26
CA GLY A 151 -1.22 7.91 7.82
C GLY A 151 -1.77 9.22 7.27
N ARG A 152 -1.31 9.69 6.10
CA ARG A 152 -1.79 10.95 5.52
C ARG A 152 -1.86 10.93 3.99
N ASP A 153 -2.59 11.90 3.47
CA ASP A 153 -2.48 12.30 2.06
C ASP A 153 -1.39 13.36 1.93
N ALA A 154 -0.28 12.98 1.30
CA ALA A 154 0.84 13.86 0.99
C ALA A 154 1.15 13.83 -0.52
N SER A 155 0.09 13.72 -1.34
CA SER A 155 0.17 13.67 -2.81
C SER A 155 1.11 14.71 -3.43
N PRO A 156 1.09 16.00 -3.02
CA PRO A 156 1.99 16.99 -3.62
C PRO A 156 3.46 16.80 -3.17
N CYS A 157 3.70 16.34 -1.95
CA CYS A 157 5.04 16.13 -1.41
C CYS A 157 5.87 15.14 -2.25
N PHE A 158 5.22 14.18 -2.91
CA PHE A 158 5.90 13.20 -3.79
C PHE A 158 6.65 13.83 -4.96
N SER A 159 6.20 14.98 -5.45
CA SER A 159 6.87 15.71 -6.54
C SER A 159 7.73 16.86 -6.02
N THR A 160 7.30 17.57 -4.98
CA THR A 160 8.06 18.72 -4.42
C THR A 160 9.23 18.32 -3.53
N GLY A 161 9.15 17.15 -2.89
CA GLY A 161 10.07 16.72 -1.84
C GLY A 161 9.93 17.52 -0.54
N GLN A 162 8.90 18.37 -0.41
CA GLN A 162 8.65 19.18 0.78
C GLN A 162 7.73 18.42 1.73
N ASN A 163 8.32 17.68 2.66
CA ASN A 163 7.61 16.86 3.65
C ASN A 163 7.18 17.69 4.86
N ASN A 164 6.36 18.71 4.63
CA ASN A 164 5.79 19.59 5.65
C ASN A 164 4.30 19.84 5.38
N ASP A 165 3.59 20.41 6.35
CA ASP A 165 2.13 20.60 6.22
C ASP A 165 1.78 21.57 5.09
N GLU A 166 2.63 22.57 4.84
CA GLU A 166 2.49 23.52 3.72
C GLU A 166 2.59 22.81 2.36
N GLY A 167 3.58 21.94 2.18
CA GLY A 167 3.78 21.16 0.97
C GLY A 167 2.65 20.17 0.73
N ALA A 168 2.13 19.55 1.79
CA ALA A 168 0.97 18.66 1.69
C ALA A 168 -0.33 19.42 1.35
N ALA A 169 -0.43 20.68 1.77
CA ALA A 169 -1.58 21.53 1.51
C ALA A 169 -1.59 22.14 0.08
N GLU A 170 -0.50 22.05 -0.68
CA GLU A 170 -0.45 22.56 -2.07
C GLU A 170 -1.60 22.01 -2.93
N ALA A 171 -2.12 22.87 -3.82
CA ALA A 171 -3.19 22.52 -4.75
C ALA A 171 -2.59 22.03 -6.08
N LEU A 172 -2.75 20.74 -6.38
CA LEU A 172 -2.21 20.13 -7.60
C LEU A 172 -2.85 20.70 -8.89
N GLU A 173 -4.10 21.14 -8.82
CA GLU A 173 -4.83 21.72 -9.96
C GLU A 173 -4.18 22.99 -10.53
N GLU A 174 -3.47 23.75 -9.69
CA GLU A 174 -2.79 24.99 -10.08
C GLU A 174 -1.38 24.76 -10.63
N TRP A 175 -0.87 23.53 -10.57
CA TRP A 175 0.50 23.23 -10.99
C TRP A 175 0.66 23.17 -12.51
N GLU A 176 1.90 23.38 -12.96
CA GLU A 176 2.30 23.11 -14.34
C GLU A 176 2.30 21.60 -14.61
N ASP A 177 1.90 21.21 -15.82
CA ASP A 177 1.83 19.83 -16.32
C ASP A 177 3.09 19.00 -16.03
N LYS A 178 4.26 19.60 -16.19
CA LYS A 178 5.54 18.93 -15.95
C LYS A 178 5.77 18.58 -14.48
N LYS A 179 5.30 19.42 -13.55
CA LYS A 179 5.42 19.17 -12.11
C LYS A 179 4.47 18.04 -11.68
N LEU A 180 3.32 17.91 -12.35
CA LEU A 180 2.35 16.84 -12.10
C LEU A 180 2.84 15.44 -12.51
N MET A 181 3.75 15.36 -13.49
CA MET A 181 4.33 14.07 -13.93
C MET A 181 4.90 13.25 -12.78
N GLY A 182 5.57 13.91 -11.81
CA GLY A 182 6.16 13.23 -10.66
C GLY A 182 5.10 12.56 -9.79
N VAL A 183 4.00 13.27 -9.49
CA VAL A 183 2.88 12.72 -8.69
C VAL A 183 2.26 11.52 -9.40
N TRP A 184 2.06 11.63 -10.72
CA TRP A 184 1.50 10.54 -11.51
C TRP A 184 2.41 9.32 -11.57
N GLU A 185 3.72 9.50 -11.78
CA GLU A 185 4.70 8.41 -11.78
C GLU A 185 4.74 7.68 -10.45
N TRP A 186 4.66 8.40 -9.33
CA TRP A 186 4.52 7.78 -8.01
C TRP A 186 3.19 7.06 -7.84
N SER A 187 2.08 7.61 -8.34
CA SER A 187 0.78 6.94 -8.25
C SER A 187 0.75 5.62 -9.02
N THR A 188 1.33 5.59 -10.22
CA THR A 188 1.49 4.37 -11.03
C THR A 188 2.45 3.40 -10.36
N PHE A 189 3.51 3.88 -9.72
CA PHE A 189 4.43 3.04 -8.97
C PHE A 189 3.72 2.25 -7.86
N TYR A 190 2.85 2.88 -7.07
CA TYR A 190 2.10 2.17 -6.03
C TYR A 190 1.03 1.23 -6.59
N GLU A 191 0.41 1.60 -7.70
CA GLU A 191 -0.58 0.77 -8.39
C GLU A 191 0.03 -0.50 -8.99
N ASP A 192 1.23 -0.39 -9.57
CA ASP A 192 1.95 -1.50 -10.20
C ASP A 192 2.87 -2.26 -9.22
N HIS A 193 2.95 -1.84 -7.95
CA HIS A 193 3.85 -2.45 -6.98
C HIS A 193 3.38 -3.86 -6.59
N GLU A 194 4.28 -4.85 -6.66
CA GLU A 194 3.92 -6.24 -6.38
C GLU A 194 3.56 -6.51 -4.91
N THR A 195 4.12 -5.72 -3.98
CA THR A 195 3.95 -5.95 -2.53
C THR A 195 3.01 -4.97 -1.83
N TYR A 196 2.69 -3.83 -2.47
CA TYR A 196 1.79 -2.85 -1.86
C TYR A 196 0.37 -3.16 -2.27
N LYS A 197 -0.53 -3.25 -1.29
CA LYS A 197 -1.91 -3.63 -1.53
C LYS A 197 -2.75 -2.37 -1.62
N TYR A 198 -3.52 -2.24 -2.69
CA TYR A 198 -4.57 -1.23 -2.75
C TYR A 198 -5.67 -1.56 -1.74
N LEU A 199 -6.00 -0.59 -0.88
CA LEU A 199 -7.02 -0.76 0.16
C LEU A 199 -8.34 -0.09 -0.20
N GLY A 200 -8.30 1.03 -0.93
CA GLY A 200 -9.50 1.79 -1.26
C GLY A 200 -9.23 3.26 -1.54
N VAL A 201 -10.26 4.08 -1.38
CA VAL A 201 -10.26 5.52 -1.63
C VAL A 201 -10.41 6.33 -0.35
N LEU A 202 -9.81 7.51 -0.32
CA LEU A 202 -9.86 8.43 0.82
C LEU A 202 -11.06 9.37 0.68
N ALA A 203 -12.08 9.17 1.52
CA ALA A 203 -13.27 10.01 1.57
C ALA A 203 -12.96 11.44 2.03
N GLY A 204 -13.67 12.41 1.46
CA GLY A 204 -13.55 13.82 1.82
C GLY A 204 -12.17 14.41 1.53
N SER A 205 -11.44 13.80 0.59
CA SER A 205 -10.16 14.31 0.09
C SER A 205 -10.37 15.37 -0.98
N LYS A 206 -9.28 15.99 -1.47
CA LYS A 206 -9.35 16.92 -2.62
C LYS A 206 -9.76 16.21 -3.92
N TYR A 207 -9.71 14.89 -3.95
CA TYR A 207 -9.84 14.06 -5.14
C TYR A 207 -11.10 13.20 -5.16
N PHE A 208 -11.67 12.89 -4.00
CA PHE A 208 -12.88 12.10 -3.83
C PHE A 208 -13.85 12.82 -2.89
N ASP A 209 -15.14 12.66 -3.14
CA ASP A 209 -16.18 13.15 -2.24
C ASP A 209 -16.27 12.31 -0.94
N ASP A 210 -17.18 12.67 -0.04
CA ASP A 210 -17.41 11.95 1.22
C ASP A 210 -17.96 10.52 1.01
N GLU A 211 -18.53 10.25 -0.17
CA GLU A 211 -19.05 8.94 -0.57
C GLU A 211 -17.97 8.08 -1.27
N GLY A 212 -16.79 8.65 -1.53
CA GLY A 212 -15.70 7.99 -2.24
C GLY A 212 -15.87 7.97 -3.77
N ASN A 213 -16.72 8.81 -4.35
CA ASN A 213 -16.79 9.00 -5.80
C ASN A 213 -15.69 9.96 -6.27
N GLU A 214 -15.13 9.67 -7.44
CA GLU A 214 -14.07 10.47 -8.02
C GLU A 214 -14.55 11.87 -8.44
N LEU A 215 -13.83 12.90 -8.01
CA LEU A 215 -14.08 14.29 -8.42
C LEU A 215 -13.42 14.58 -9.79
N PRO A 216 -14.00 15.50 -10.59
CA PRO A 216 -13.45 15.87 -11.91
C PRO A 216 -12.05 16.49 -11.81
N VAL A 217 -11.70 17.08 -10.66
CA VAL A 217 -10.35 17.60 -10.37
C VAL A 217 -9.29 16.49 -10.50
N ARG A 218 -9.56 15.30 -9.95
CA ARG A 218 -8.64 14.16 -10.04
C ARG A 218 -8.46 13.71 -11.49
N GLN A 219 -9.55 13.63 -12.24
CA GLN A 219 -9.54 13.23 -13.64
C GLN A 219 -8.69 14.19 -14.49
N ASP A 220 -8.84 15.50 -14.28
CA ASP A 220 -8.03 16.50 -14.98
C ASP A 220 -6.54 16.38 -14.64
N ILE A 221 -6.21 16.27 -13.36
CA ILE A 221 -4.82 16.11 -12.89
C ILE A 221 -4.17 14.87 -13.50
N VAL A 222 -4.83 13.72 -13.42
CA VAL A 222 -4.32 12.44 -13.95
C VAL A 222 -4.15 12.53 -15.47
N LYS A 223 -5.11 13.11 -16.17
CA LYS A 223 -5.05 13.31 -17.62
C LYS A 223 -3.85 14.18 -18.00
N ARG A 224 -3.75 15.40 -17.44
CA ARG A 224 -2.64 16.35 -17.71
C ARG A 224 -1.28 15.73 -17.40
N ALA A 225 -1.15 15.04 -16.28
CA ALA A 225 0.10 14.41 -15.88
C ALA A 225 0.51 13.26 -16.83
N SER A 226 -0.45 12.42 -17.23
CA SER A 226 -0.20 11.32 -18.16
C SER A 226 0.19 11.81 -19.56
N GLU A 227 -0.46 12.87 -20.06
CA GLU A 227 -0.14 13.51 -21.34
C GLU A 227 1.25 14.15 -21.30
N ALA A 228 1.57 14.87 -20.23
CA ALA A 228 2.89 15.46 -20.01
C ALA A 228 3.99 14.40 -19.99
N LYS A 229 3.75 13.26 -19.33
CA LYS A 229 4.68 12.14 -19.30
C LYS A 229 4.85 11.51 -20.69
N ALA A 230 3.78 11.30 -21.43
CA ALA A 230 3.82 10.75 -22.78
C ALA A 230 4.61 11.65 -23.74
N ILE A 231 4.47 12.99 -23.62
CA ILE A 231 5.27 13.96 -24.39
C ILE A 231 6.75 13.86 -23.99
N ALA A 232 7.05 13.90 -22.70
CA ALA A 232 8.42 13.84 -22.19
C ALA A 232 9.15 12.55 -22.59
N ASP A 233 8.46 11.41 -22.59
CA ASP A 233 9.04 10.11 -23.00
C ASP A 233 9.32 10.07 -24.51
N LYS A 234 8.44 10.62 -25.34
CA LYS A 234 8.68 10.75 -26.79
C LYS A 234 9.92 11.60 -27.06
N GLU A 235 10.02 12.78 -26.44
CA GLU A 235 11.19 13.66 -26.57
C GLU A 235 12.49 12.96 -26.11
N ARG A 236 12.42 12.21 -25.00
CA ARG A 236 13.56 11.45 -24.47
C ARG A 236 14.03 10.36 -25.44
N GLU A 237 13.11 9.62 -26.04
CA GLU A 237 13.44 8.56 -27.00
C GLU A 237 13.98 9.12 -28.32
N GLU A 238 13.44 10.24 -28.83
CA GLU A 238 14.00 10.94 -29.99
C GLU A 238 15.43 11.41 -29.73
N LYS A 239 15.68 12.01 -28.57
CA LYS A 239 17.02 12.45 -28.15
C LYS A 239 17.98 11.27 -28.02
N LYS A 240 17.51 10.12 -27.53
CA LYS A 240 18.30 8.88 -27.41
C LYS A 240 18.65 8.32 -28.80
N LYS A 241 17.68 8.25 -29.72
CA LYS A 241 17.90 7.83 -31.12
C LYS A 241 18.91 8.73 -31.82
N LYS A 242 18.78 10.06 -31.66
CA LYS A 242 19.74 11.03 -32.21
C LYS A 242 21.16 10.80 -31.67
N ARG A 243 21.31 10.66 -30.35
CA ARG A 243 22.62 10.36 -29.71
C ARG A 243 23.21 9.03 -30.18
N GLN A 244 22.38 8.01 -30.41
CA GLN A 244 22.83 6.72 -30.92
C GLN A 244 23.27 6.81 -32.39
N ALA A 245 22.51 7.51 -33.24
CA ALA A 245 22.87 7.75 -34.64
C ALA A 245 24.20 8.53 -34.75
N GLU A 246 24.40 9.57 -33.94
CA GLU A 246 25.66 10.32 -33.88
C GLU A 246 26.85 9.43 -33.47
N ARG A 247 26.66 8.54 -32.48
CA ARG A 247 27.69 7.58 -32.06
C ARG A 247 28.05 6.58 -33.16
N LEU A 248 27.06 6.08 -33.90
CA LEU A 248 27.27 5.16 -35.03
C LEU A 248 27.99 5.86 -36.19
N ALA A 249 27.57 7.07 -36.54
CA ALA A 249 28.22 7.87 -37.57
C ALA A 249 29.69 8.17 -37.25
N ARG A 250 30.03 8.37 -35.96
CA ARG A 250 31.42 8.55 -35.52
C ARG A 250 32.25 7.27 -35.66
N LYS A 251 31.67 6.10 -35.36
CA LYS A 251 32.36 4.80 -35.51
C LYS A 251 32.64 4.46 -36.97
N ASN A 252 31.70 4.75 -37.87
CA ASN A 252 31.86 4.45 -39.30
C ASN A 252 32.90 5.33 -40.02
N LYS A 253 33.41 6.39 -39.36
CA LYS A 253 34.45 7.29 -39.89
C LYS A 253 35.87 6.94 -39.43
N GLN A 254 36.02 6.03 -38.46
CA GLN A 254 37.32 5.54 -37.95
C GLN A 254 37.68 4.23 -38.62
#